data_AF-A0A0R3CU29-F1
#
_entry.id   AF-A0A0R3CU29-F1
#
_cell.length_a   1.000
_cell.length_b   1.000
_cell.length_c   1.000
_cell.angle_alpha   90.00
_cell.angle_beta   90.00
_cell.angle_gamma   90.00
#
_symmetry.space_group_name_H-M   'P 1'
#
loop_
_entity.id
_entity.type
_entity.pdbx_description
1 polymer ?
#
loop_
_entity_poly.entity_id
_entity_poly.type
_entity_poly.pdbx_seq_one_letter_code
_entity_poly.pdbx_strand_id
1 'polypeptide(L)'
;MILGIFAAAAAVLTTPFVSAQNLDAGKSPEKLFADGCAACHRSPRGLAKGRYTLTLSWFLQDHYSAGPDTAKALAAYLVSLDTPPPSPAAKPGSKSAKSKQRPPKPAVQGQ
;
A
#
# COMPACT_ATOMS: atom_id res chain seq x y z
N MET A 1 -67.41 -11.72 12.96
CA MET A 1 -67.46 -12.32 11.61
C MET A 1 -66.73 -11.38 10.67
N ILE A 2 -65.66 -11.88 10.05
CA ILE A 2 -65.11 -11.43 8.76
C ILE A 2 -64.70 -9.95 8.68
N LEU A 3 -63.48 -9.61 9.12
CA LEU A 3 -62.70 -8.57 8.44
C LEU A 3 -61.21 -8.74 8.73
N GLY A 4 -60.41 -8.89 7.66
CA GLY A 4 -58.97 -8.76 7.74
C GLY A 4 -58.21 -9.91 7.10
N ILE A 5 -58.38 -10.11 5.80
CA ILE A 5 -57.37 -10.79 4.99
C ILE A 5 -56.13 -9.88 4.99
N PHE A 6 -55.25 -10.07 5.97
CA PHE A 6 -53.87 -9.61 5.87
C PHE A 6 -53.08 -10.73 5.21
N ALA A 7 -53.24 -10.84 3.90
CA ALA A 7 -52.43 -11.73 3.08
C ALA A 7 -50.97 -11.30 3.22
N ALA A 8 -50.20 -12.09 3.95
CA ALA A 8 -48.76 -11.97 4.07
C ALA A 8 -48.12 -12.22 2.69
N ALA A 9 -47.94 -11.15 1.92
CA ALA A 9 -47.10 -11.17 0.73
C ALA A 9 -45.65 -10.95 1.16
N ALA A 10 -45.00 -12.01 1.67
CA ALA A 10 -43.55 -12.03 1.83
C ALA A 10 -42.91 -12.15 0.43
N ALA A 11 -42.73 -11.02 -0.25
CA ALA A 11 -41.94 -10.97 -1.48
C ALA A 11 -40.48 -11.25 -1.12
N VAL A 12 -40.01 -12.47 -1.39
CA VAL A 12 -38.59 -12.83 -1.27
C VAL A 12 -37.85 -12.11 -2.39
N LEU A 13 -37.25 -10.96 -2.07
CA LEU A 13 -36.39 -10.24 -2.99
C LEU A 13 -35.10 -11.03 -3.18
N THR A 14 -35.05 -11.85 -4.22
CA THR A 14 -33.81 -12.51 -4.65
C THR A 14 -32.93 -11.43 -5.28
N THR A 15 -31.96 -10.91 -4.54
CA THR A 15 -30.94 -10.04 -5.13
C THR A 15 -29.98 -10.91 -5.92
N PRO A 16 -29.92 -10.79 -7.26
CA PRO A 16 -28.89 -11.50 -8.02
C PRO A 16 -27.52 -11.02 -7.54
N PHE A 17 -26.61 -11.96 -7.26
CA PHE A 17 -25.21 -11.64 -7.05
C PHE A 17 -24.64 -11.10 -8.36
N VAL A 18 -24.56 -9.78 -8.49
CA VAL A 18 -23.85 -9.13 -9.58
C VAL A 18 -22.37 -9.19 -9.24
N SER A 19 -21.63 -10.09 -9.89
CA SER A 19 -20.16 -10.05 -9.84
C SER A 19 -19.66 -8.79 -10.55
N ALA A 20 -18.76 -8.05 -9.92
CA ALA A 20 -18.05 -6.97 -10.57
C ALA A 20 -17.23 -7.56 -11.74
N GLN A 21 -17.43 -7.00 -12.94
CA GLN A 21 -16.63 -7.40 -14.09
C GLN A 21 -15.24 -6.76 -13.97
N ASN A 22 -14.20 -7.57 -14.15
CA ASN A 22 -12.82 -7.10 -14.07
C ASN A 22 -12.46 -6.34 -15.36
N LEU A 23 -12.64 -5.02 -15.36
CA LEU A 23 -12.27 -4.11 -16.45
C LEU A 23 -10.76 -3.95 -16.63
N ASP A 24 -9.99 -4.49 -15.68
CA ASP A 24 -8.54 -4.44 -15.63
C ASP A 24 -7.88 -5.74 -16.13
N ALA A 25 -8.70 -6.74 -16.52
CA ALA A 25 -8.24 -8.01 -17.02
C ALA A 25 -7.30 -7.82 -18.22
N GLY A 26 -6.12 -8.45 -18.15
CA GLY A 26 -5.11 -8.42 -19.22
C GLY A 26 -4.28 -7.13 -19.30
N LYS A 27 -4.53 -6.13 -18.46
CA LYS A 27 -3.66 -4.93 -18.40
C LYS A 27 -2.32 -5.29 -17.74
N SER A 28 -1.25 -4.66 -18.22
CA SER A 28 0.05 -4.73 -17.53
C SER A 28 -0.01 -3.93 -16.22
N PRO A 29 0.80 -4.27 -15.20
CA PRO A 29 0.79 -3.56 -13.94
C PRO A 29 1.23 -2.09 -14.06
N GLU A 30 2.08 -1.76 -15.03
CA GLU A 30 2.42 -0.36 -15.34
C GLU A 30 1.18 0.42 -15.80
N LYS A 31 0.36 -0.20 -16.66
CA LYS A 31 -0.88 0.39 -17.16
C LYS A 31 -1.93 0.51 -16.06
N LEU A 32 -2.03 -0.47 -15.17
CA LEU A 32 -2.89 -0.39 -13.98
C LEU A 32 -2.52 0.80 -13.09
N PHE A 33 -1.23 1.03 -12.85
CA PHE A 33 -0.77 2.21 -12.11
C PHE A 33 -1.14 3.53 -12.82
N ALA A 34 -0.91 3.59 -14.14
CA ALA A 34 -1.20 4.79 -14.93
C ALA A 34 -2.70 5.13 -14.93
N ASP A 35 -3.55 4.12 -15.08
CA ASP A 35 -5.01 4.30 -15.15
C ASP A 35 -5.63 4.60 -13.77
N GLY A 36 -5.14 3.97 -12.70
CA GLY A 36 -5.80 3.98 -11.38
C GLY A 36 -5.10 4.76 -10.26
N CYS A 37 -3.80 5.01 -10.36
CA CYS A 37 -3.02 5.58 -9.25
C CYS A 37 -2.35 6.91 -9.60
N ALA A 38 -2.00 7.13 -10.87
CA ALA A 38 -1.17 8.26 -11.29
C ALA A 38 -1.82 9.65 -11.11
N ALA A 39 -3.15 9.71 -10.99
CA ALA A 39 -3.87 10.95 -10.68
C ALA A 39 -3.52 11.51 -9.30
N CYS A 40 -3.24 10.63 -8.33
CA CYS A 40 -2.94 11.00 -6.94
C CYS A 40 -1.48 10.74 -6.55
N HIS A 41 -0.84 9.77 -7.20
CA HIS A 41 0.53 9.36 -6.91
C HIS A 41 1.48 9.71 -8.04
N ARG A 42 2.46 10.56 -7.73
CA ARG A 42 3.50 10.99 -8.68
C ARG A 42 4.35 9.83 -9.22
N SER A 43 4.54 8.77 -8.43
CA SER A 43 5.37 7.62 -8.83
C SER A 43 4.98 6.31 -8.10
N PRO A 44 5.24 5.15 -8.71
CA PRO A 44 5.07 3.83 -8.09
C PRO A 44 5.86 3.67 -6.78
N ARG A 45 7.12 4.14 -6.76
CA ARG A 45 7.98 4.12 -5.56
C ARG A 45 7.35 4.88 -4.40
N GLY A 46 6.78 6.05 -4.66
CA GLY A 46 6.12 6.84 -3.63
C GLY A 46 4.94 6.11 -2.98
N LEU A 47 4.25 5.27 -3.75
CA LEU A 47 3.12 4.47 -3.27
C LEU A 47 3.57 3.22 -2.49
N ALA A 48 4.65 2.55 -2.91
CA ALA A 48 5.15 1.35 -2.22
C ALA A 48 5.98 1.63 -0.96
N LYS A 49 6.53 2.84 -0.82
CA LYS A 49 7.53 3.16 0.20
C LYS A 49 7.19 2.61 1.58
N GLY A 50 8.04 1.72 2.08
CA GLY A 50 7.96 1.17 3.43
C GLY A 50 6.79 0.20 3.67
N ARG A 51 6.16 -0.31 2.60
CA ARG A 51 5.09 -1.32 2.69
C ARG A 51 5.55 -2.65 2.10
N TYR A 52 5.12 -3.74 2.74
CA TYR A 52 5.38 -5.10 2.27
C TYR A 52 4.28 -5.55 1.30
N THR A 53 4.59 -6.46 0.37
CA THR A 53 3.68 -6.87 -0.72
C THR A 53 2.30 -7.30 -0.23
N LEU A 54 2.22 -8.01 0.90
CA LEU A 54 0.95 -8.49 1.45
C LEU A 54 0.03 -7.34 1.88
N THR A 55 0.51 -6.45 2.77
CA THR A 55 -0.30 -5.33 3.26
C THR A 55 -0.64 -4.34 2.16
N LEU A 56 0.25 -4.20 1.17
CA LEU A 56 0.00 -3.41 -0.02
C LEU A 56 -1.12 -4.03 -0.87
N SER A 57 -1.09 -5.34 -1.14
CA SER A 57 -2.13 -6.00 -1.94
C SER A 57 -3.53 -5.87 -1.33
N TRP A 58 -3.67 -5.99 0.00
CA TRP A 58 -4.95 -5.75 0.66
C TRP A 58 -5.44 -4.31 0.50
N PHE A 59 -4.54 -3.33 0.71
CA PHE A 59 -4.89 -1.92 0.51
C PHE A 59 -5.33 -1.61 -0.94
N LEU A 60 -4.63 -2.18 -1.92
CA LEU A 60 -5.01 -2.00 -3.33
C LEU A 60 -6.33 -2.67 -3.67
N GLN A 61 -6.61 -3.82 -3.04
CA GLN A 61 -7.87 -4.51 -3.21
C GLN A 61 -9.05 -3.63 -2.80
N ASP A 62 -8.95 -2.95 -1.66
CA ASP A 62 -10.05 -2.16 -1.11
C ASP A 62 -10.22 -0.79 -1.81
N HIS A 63 -9.15 -0.24 -2.39
CA HIS A 63 -9.16 1.17 -2.82
C HIS A 63 -8.90 1.41 -4.31
N TYR A 64 -8.19 0.52 -5.01
CA TYR A 64 -7.62 0.87 -6.33
C TYR A 64 -7.65 -0.24 -7.39
N SER A 65 -8.23 -1.40 -7.11
CA SER A 65 -8.23 -2.53 -8.05
C SER A 65 -9.62 -3.14 -8.21
N ALA A 66 -9.88 -3.72 -9.38
CA ALA A 66 -11.12 -4.46 -9.64
C ALA A 66 -11.21 -5.84 -8.94
N GLY A 67 -10.17 -6.28 -8.20
CA GLY A 67 -10.17 -7.58 -7.53
C GLY A 67 -8.80 -8.03 -7.02
N PRO A 68 -8.74 -9.20 -6.34
CA PRO A 68 -7.54 -9.68 -5.65
C PRO A 68 -6.35 -9.91 -6.59
N ASP A 69 -6.60 -10.46 -7.78
CA ASP A 69 -5.55 -10.78 -8.75
C ASP A 69 -4.87 -9.51 -9.26
N THR A 70 -5.67 -8.52 -9.62
CA THR A 70 -5.21 -7.20 -10.07
C THR A 70 -4.44 -6.49 -8.95
N ALA A 71 -4.93 -6.55 -7.71
CA ALA A 71 -4.26 -5.99 -6.54
C ALA A 71 -2.89 -6.63 -6.29
N LYS A 72 -2.81 -7.96 -6.38
CA LYS A 72 -1.58 -8.73 -6.18
C LYS A 72 -0.55 -8.42 -7.25
N ALA A 73 -0.96 -8.38 -8.53
CA ALA A 73 -0.08 -8.05 -9.64
C ALA A 73 0.48 -6.63 -9.50
N LEU A 74 -0.38 -5.66 -9.16
CA LEU A 74 0.04 -4.28 -8.98
C LEU A 74 0.96 -4.13 -7.75
N ALA A 75 0.66 -4.78 -6.62
CA ALA A 75 1.53 -4.76 -5.44
C ALA A 75 2.92 -5.35 -5.72
N ALA A 76 3.01 -6.46 -6.46
CA ALA A 76 4.29 -7.06 -6.85
C ALA A 76 5.14 -6.09 -7.70
N TYR A 77 4.50 -5.42 -8.67
CA TYR A 77 5.15 -4.39 -9.48
C TYR A 77 5.66 -3.21 -8.63
N LEU A 78 4.80 -2.65 -7.76
CA LEU A 78 5.19 -1.51 -6.92
C LEU A 78 6.38 -1.84 -6.00
N VAL A 79 6.38 -3.03 -5.39
CA VAL A 79 7.50 -3.50 -4.54
C VAL A 79 8.77 -3.73 -5.35
N SER A 80 8.67 -4.25 -6.58
CA SER A 80 9.85 -4.44 -7.44
C SER A 80 10.58 -3.12 -7.70
N LEU A 81 9.83 -2.02 -7.79
CA LEU A 81 10.36 -0.68 -8.00
C LEU A 81 10.85 -0.01 -6.70
N ASP A 82 10.33 -0.38 -5.53
CA ASP A 82 10.72 0.19 -4.23
C ASP A 82 12.12 -0.22 -3.77
N THR A 83 12.74 -1.19 -4.43
CA THR A 83 14.12 -1.62 -4.14
C THR A 83 15.07 -0.40 -4.19
N PRO A 84 15.68 -0.01 -3.06
CA PRO A 84 16.66 1.06 -3.04
C PRO A 84 17.83 0.70 -3.96
N PRO A 85 18.45 1.67 -4.66
CA PRO A 85 19.73 1.40 -5.29
C PRO A 85 20.69 0.85 -4.23
N PRO A 86 21.55 -0.14 -4.56
CA PRO A 86 22.52 -0.65 -3.61
C PRO A 86 23.30 0.54 -3.05
N SER A 87 23.19 0.76 -1.74
CA SER A 87 24.00 1.77 -1.07
C SER A 87 25.45 1.47 -1.40
N PRO A 88 26.25 2.44 -1.89
CA PRO A 88 27.65 2.18 -2.19
C PRO A 88 28.26 1.57 -0.94
N ALA A 89 28.78 0.33 -1.08
CA ALA A 89 29.35 -0.41 0.02
C ALA A 89 30.30 0.52 0.80
N ALA A 90 30.06 0.68 2.10
CA ALA A 90 30.97 1.41 2.96
C ALA A 90 32.34 0.75 2.80
N LYS A 91 33.25 1.42 2.09
CA LYS A 91 34.61 0.94 1.88
C LYS A 91 35.22 0.70 3.27
N PRO A 92 35.72 -0.51 3.59
CA PRO A 92 36.43 -0.71 4.83
C PRO A 92 37.83 -0.10 4.71
N GLY A 93 38.07 1.00 5.41
CA GLY A 93 39.39 1.64 5.58
C GLY A 93 39.27 3.16 5.61
N SER A 94 39.74 3.90 6.62
CA SER A 94 40.84 3.65 7.56
C SER A 94 40.45 3.99 8.99
N LYS A 95 40.89 3.18 9.96
CA LYS A 95 41.04 3.62 11.35
C LYS A 95 42.08 4.75 11.40
N SER A 96 41.64 6.00 11.29
CA SER A 96 42.46 7.13 11.73
C SER A 96 42.21 7.34 13.21
N ALA A 97 43.16 6.86 14.01
CA ALA A 97 43.32 7.22 15.40
C ALA A 97 43.40 8.75 15.53
N LYS A 98 42.40 9.39 16.13
CA LYS A 98 42.65 10.54 16.99
C LYS A 98 41.57 10.70 18.05
N SER A 99 41.86 10.05 19.19
CA SER A 99 41.50 10.58 20.50
C SER A 99 41.85 12.07 20.56
N LYS A 100 40.82 12.90 20.66
CA LYS A 100 40.86 14.15 21.42
C LYS A 100 39.58 14.20 22.24
N GLN A 101 39.70 13.73 23.47
CA GLN A 101 38.77 14.02 24.55
C GLN A 101 38.38 15.50 24.50
N ARG A 102 37.10 15.77 24.26
CA ARG A 102 36.51 17.05 24.60
C ARG A 102 36.44 17.10 26.13
N PRO A 103 37.08 18.05 26.82
CA PRO A 103 36.98 18.13 28.27
C PRO A 103 35.52 18.43 28.66
N PRO A 104 35.01 17.88 29.78
CA PRO A 104 33.69 18.22 30.27
C PRO A 104 33.65 19.70 30.67
N LYS A 105 32.55 20.39 30.32
CA LYS A 105 32.25 21.74 30.81
C LYS A 105 32.09 21.69 32.34
N PRO A 106 32.67 22.62 33.12
CA PRO A 106 32.34 22.77 34.52
C PRO A 106 30.87 23.18 34.66
N ALA A 107 30.12 22.44 35.46
CA ALA A 107 28.81 22.87 35.93
C ALA A 107 29.03 24.01 36.94
N VAL A 108 28.60 25.22 36.59
CA VAL A 108 28.48 26.30 37.57
C VAL A 108 27.23 26.00 38.40
N GLN A 109 27.45 25.55 39.63
CA GLN A 109 26.48 25.67 40.71
C GLN A 109 26.47 27.15 41.15
N GLY A 110 25.35 27.82 40.92
CA GLY A 110 25.07 29.17 41.41
C GLY A 110 23.79 29.12 42.25
N GLN A 111 23.87 29.77 43.41
CA GLN A 111 22.98 29.73 44.57
C GLN A 111 21.52 30.12 44.30
#